data_AF-A0A529HXN8-F1
#
_entry.id   AF-A0A529HXN8-F1
#
_cell.length_a   1.000
_cell.length_b   1.000
_cell.length_c   1.000
_cell.angle_alpha   90.00
_cell.angle_beta   90.00
_cell.angle_gamma   90.00
#
_symmetry.space_group_name_H-M   'P 1'
#
loop_
_entity.id
_entity.type
_entity.pdbx_description
1 polymer ?
#
loop_
_entity_poly.entity_id
_entity_poly.type
_entity_poly.pdbx_seq_one_letter_code
_entity_poly.pdbx_strand_id
1 'polypeptide(L)'
;NIPDRSQAISIGSDAPLRQIVERASWLEKAGCGAIAIPCNTAHLWATEIKQALSVKLIDMVEITKQAIEVSHGSAAHNLRSITLGTSATMQHGLYVERNEDHFGKECCRSLKTLQNETARIIADVKSGNTKDAKDNLTRVVRLARSFDPHIIILACSELSAICGDIADGHNIVDPIDILADACISWWMTESQPHPVGNRL
;
A
#
# COMPACT_ATOMS: atom_id res chain seq x y z
N ASN A 1 -1.06 -1.27 -21.74
CA ASN A 1 -0.28 -1.03 -20.50
C ASN A 1 -1.13 -0.14 -19.61
N ILE A 2 -1.25 -0.43 -18.31
CA ILE A 2 -2.06 0.39 -17.39
C ILE A 2 -1.37 1.76 -17.25
N PRO A 3 -2.06 2.90 -17.51
CA PRO A 3 -1.47 4.24 -17.37
C PRO A 3 -0.98 4.53 -15.95
N ASP A 4 -0.16 5.57 -15.77
CA ASP A 4 0.34 5.92 -14.44
C ASP A 4 -0.82 6.38 -13.53
N ARG A 5 -0.92 5.73 -12.37
CA ARG A 5 -2.03 5.95 -11.42
C ARG A 5 -1.93 7.32 -10.78
N SER A 6 -0.73 7.77 -10.42
CA SER A 6 -0.52 9.06 -9.74
C SER A 6 -0.83 10.22 -10.68
N GLN A 7 -0.40 10.13 -11.95
CA GLN A 7 -0.72 11.13 -12.96
C GLN A 7 -2.21 11.19 -13.23
N ALA A 8 -2.87 10.03 -13.42
CA ALA A 8 -4.30 9.97 -13.71
C ALA A 8 -5.14 10.60 -12.60
N ILE A 9 -4.84 10.30 -11.33
CA ILE A 9 -5.51 10.91 -10.18
C ILE A 9 -5.33 12.43 -10.18
N SER A 10 -4.11 12.91 -10.42
CA SER A 10 -3.81 14.35 -10.45
C SER A 10 -4.60 15.13 -11.51
N ILE A 11 -5.02 14.46 -12.61
CA ILE A 11 -5.79 15.09 -13.68
C ILE A 11 -7.27 14.66 -13.69
N GLY A 12 -7.72 13.92 -12.67
CA GLY A 12 -9.11 13.43 -12.58
C GLY A 12 -9.48 12.40 -13.66
N SER A 13 -8.53 11.60 -14.13
CA SER A 13 -8.75 10.55 -15.14
C SER A 13 -8.95 9.17 -14.48
N ASP A 14 -9.91 8.41 -15.00
CA ASP A 14 -10.21 7.02 -14.65
C ASP A 14 -9.56 5.99 -15.61
N ALA A 15 -8.68 6.43 -16.52
CA ALA A 15 -8.07 5.56 -17.52
C ALA A 15 -7.33 4.34 -16.92
N PRO A 16 -6.58 4.44 -15.80
CA PRO A 16 -6.04 3.26 -15.12
C PRO A 16 -7.11 2.34 -14.56
N LEU A 17 -8.16 2.90 -13.93
CA LEU A 17 -9.24 2.12 -13.33
C LEU A 17 -9.89 1.19 -14.35
N ARG A 18 -10.23 1.71 -15.54
CA ARG A 18 -10.85 0.91 -16.61
C ARG A 18 -10.00 -0.30 -16.99
N GLN A 19 -8.68 -0.12 -17.14
CA GLN A 19 -7.77 -1.22 -17.48
C GLN A 19 -7.53 -2.18 -16.31
N ILE A 20 -7.53 -1.69 -15.07
CA ILE A 20 -7.42 -2.52 -13.88
C ILE A 20 -8.64 -3.44 -13.79
N VAL A 21 -9.85 -2.90 -13.93
CA VAL A 21 -11.10 -3.66 -13.90
C VAL A 21 -11.13 -4.68 -15.03
N GLU A 22 -10.81 -4.29 -16.27
CA GLU A 22 -10.77 -5.21 -17.41
C GLU A 22 -9.85 -6.42 -17.15
N ARG A 23 -8.65 -6.18 -16.61
CA ARG A 23 -7.68 -7.24 -16.31
C ARG A 23 -8.11 -8.09 -15.12
N ALA A 24 -8.68 -7.48 -14.08
CA ALA A 24 -9.18 -8.20 -12.91
C ALA A 24 -10.36 -9.11 -13.28
N SER A 25 -11.30 -8.63 -14.10
CA SER A 25 -12.39 -9.45 -14.64
C SER A 25 -11.90 -10.56 -15.58
N TRP A 26 -10.80 -10.34 -16.30
CA TRP A 26 -10.18 -11.41 -17.09
C TRP A 26 -9.61 -12.52 -16.20
N LEU A 27 -8.91 -12.17 -15.12
CA LEU A 27 -8.40 -13.14 -14.14
C LEU A 27 -9.53 -13.93 -13.46
N GLU A 28 -10.61 -13.25 -13.08
CA GLU A 28 -11.82 -13.88 -12.56
C GLU A 28 -12.40 -14.91 -13.55
N LYS A 29 -12.56 -14.53 -14.83
CA LYS A 29 -13.04 -15.45 -15.89
C LYS A 29 -12.07 -16.61 -16.16
N ALA A 30 -10.79 -16.43 -15.86
CA ALA A 30 -9.78 -17.48 -15.94
C ALA A 30 -9.83 -18.46 -14.75
N GLY A 31 -10.70 -18.22 -13.76
CA GLY A 31 -10.94 -19.11 -12.62
C GLY A 31 -10.26 -18.69 -11.32
N CYS A 32 -9.71 -17.47 -11.23
CA CYS A 32 -9.19 -16.96 -9.96
C CYS A 32 -10.34 -16.74 -8.96
N GLY A 33 -10.28 -17.38 -7.78
CA GLY A 33 -11.29 -17.22 -6.73
C GLY A 33 -11.16 -15.95 -5.88
N ALA A 34 -10.04 -15.23 -6.03
CA ALA A 34 -9.82 -13.90 -5.46
C ALA A 34 -8.83 -13.11 -6.31
N ILE A 35 -8.85 -11.78 -6.16
CA ILE A 35 -7.96 -10.84 -6.83
C ILE A 35 -7.17 -10.07 -5.76
N ALA A 36 -5.87 -9.86 -6.01
CA ALA A 36 -5.01 -9.00 -5.23
C ALA A 36 -4.26 -8.04 -6.17
N ILE A 37 -4.07 -6.79 -5.76
CA ILE A 37 -3.43 -5.76 -6.59
C ILE A 37 -2.19 -5.24 -5.86
N PRO A 38 -0.96 -5.59 -6.26
CA PRO A 38 0.26 -5.14 -5.58
C PRO A 38 0.62 -3.69 -5.96
N CYS A 39 -0.32 -2.76 -5.80
CA CYS A 39 -0.14 -1.33 -6.09
C CYS A 39 -0.98 -0.49 -5.14
N ASN A 40 -0.30 0.25 -4.25
CA ASN A 40 -0.94 1.12 -3.27
C ASN A 40 -1.81 2.18 -3.95
N THR A 41 -1.29 2.88 -4.95
CA THR A 41 -2.03 3.95 -5.63
C THR A 41 -3.28 3.46 -6.36
N ALA A 42 -3.32 2.20 -6.80
CA ALA A 42 -4.52 1.62 -7.42
C ALA A 42 -5.68 1.47 -6.43
N HIS A 43 -5.39 1.33 -5.13
CA HIS A 43 -6.42 1.19 -4.09
C HIS A 43 -7.16 2.50 -3.77
N LEU A 44 -6.76 3.63 -4.38
CA LEU A 44 -7.60 4.82 -4.38
C LEU A 44 -8.91 4.62 -5.17
N TRP A 45 -8.99 3.55 -5.98
CA TRP A 45 -10.22 3.07 -6.61
C TRP A 45 -10.68 1.70 -6.08
N ALA A 46 -10.31 1.32 -4.85
CA ALA A 46 -10.62 0.00 -4.31
C ALA A 46 -12.14 -0.28 -4.29
N THR A 47 -12.96 0.73 -4.00
CA THR A 47 -14.43 0.62 -4.00
C THR A 47 -14.95 0.25 -5.38
N GLU A 48 -14.52 0.95 -6.42
CA GLU A 48 -14.95 0.72 -7.80
C GLU A 48 -14.46 -0.64 -8.31
N ILE A 49 -13.24 -1.04 -7.92
CA ILE A 49 -12.70 -2.36 -8.26
C ILE A 49 -13.52 -3.46 -7.57
N LYS A 50 -13.83 -3.32 -6.28
CA LYS A 50 -14.67 -4.28 -5.53
C LYS A 50 -16.04 -4.43 -6.16
N GLN A 51 -16.67 -3.32 -6.56
CA GLN A 51 -18.00 -3.34 -7.19
C GLN A 51 -18.01 -4.03 -8.56
N ALA A 52 -16.88 -4.04 -9.27
CA ALA A 52 -16.77 -4.63 -10.59
C ALA A 52 -16.46 -6.14 -10.59
N LEU A 53 -16.11 -6.71 -9.44
CA LEU A 53 -15.75 -8.13 -9.28
C LEU A 53 -16.87 -8.89 -8.58
N SER A 54 -17.08 -10.16 -8.98
CA SER A 54 -17.93 -11.09 -8.23
C SER A 54 -17.14 -11.94 -7.23
N VAL A 55 -15.83 -12.07 -7.45
CA VAL A 55 -14.88 -12.68 -6.52
C VAL A 55 -14.31 -11.67 -5.52
N LYS A 56 -13.71 -12.17 -4.43
CA LYS A 56 -13.13 -11.33 -3.37
C LYS A 56 -11.96 -10.50 -3.91
N LEU A 57 -11.96 -9.19 -3.65
CA LEU A 57 -10.73 -8.38 -3.67
C LEU A 57 -10.07 -8.49 -2.28
N ILE A 58 -8.84 -8.99 -2.24
CA ILE A 58 -7.96 -8.86 -1.07
C ILE A 58 -7.40 -7.43 -1.10
N ASP A 59 -8.10 -6.54 -0.42
CA ASP A 59 -7.77 -5.11 -0.37
C ASP A 59 -6.55 -4.88 0.51
N MET A 60 -5.44 -4.50 -0.11
CA MET A 60 -4.15 -4.27 0.54
C MET A 60 -4.22 -3.19 1.62
N VAL A 61 -5.07 -2.18 1.46
CA VAL A 61 -5.19 -1.07 2.41
C VAL A 61 -5.92 -1.54 3.66
N GLU A 62 -7.04 -2.25 3.48
CA GLU A 62 -7.83 -2.77 4.60
C GLU A 62 -7.03 -3.77 5.44
N ILE A 63 -6.40 -4.77 4.81
CA ILE A 63 -5.60 -5.78 5.54
C ILE A 63 -4.39 -5.17 6.25
N THR A 64 -3.78 -4.13 5.68
CA THR A 64 -2.63 -3.45 6.32
C THR A 64 -3.09 -2.65 7.53
N LYS A 65 -4.23 -1.94 7.44
CA LYS A 65 -4.83 -1.27 8.61
C LYS A 65 -5.18 -2.26 9.71
N GLN A 66 -5.78 -3.40 9.35
CA GLN A 66 -6.07 -4.48 10.29
C GLN A 66 -4.80 -5.05 10.94
N ALA A 67 -3.73 -5.27 10.17
CA ALA A 67 -2.46 -5.76 10.71
C ALA A 67 -1.84 -4.77 11.72
N ILE A 68 -1.91 -3.47 11.43
CA ILE A 68 -1.49 -2.41 12.37
C ILE A 68 -2.38 -2.43 13.62
N GLU A 69 -3.70 -2.52 13.47
CA GLU A 69 -4.64 -2.58 14.60
C GLU A 69 -4.37 -3.79 15.51
N VAL A 70 -4.18 -4.97 14.94
CA VAL A 70 -3.86 -6.19 15.70
C VAL A 70 -2.53 -6.05 16.44
N SER A 71 -1.51 -5.46 15.81
CA SER A 71 -0.17 -5.34 16.40
C SER A 71 -0.10 -4.31 17.53
N HIS A 72 -0.98 -3.31 17.53
CA HIS A 72 -0.95 -2.20 18.49
C HIS A 72 -2.17 -2.14 19.43
N GLY A 73 -3.17 -2.98 19.22
CA GLY A 73 -4.38 -3.07 20.06
C GLY A 73 -5.07 -1.72 20.22
N SER A 74 -5.47 -1.37 21.46
CA SER A 74 -6.16 -0.12 21.76
C SER A 74 -5.35 1.15 21.44
N ALA A 75 -4.03 1.04 21.25
CA ALA A 75 -3.18 2.18 20.89
C ALA A 75 -3.24 2.52 19.39
N ALA A 76 -3.81 1.65 18.55
CA ALA A 76 -3.84 1.80 17.09
C ALA A 76 -4.42 3.15 16.63
N HIS A 77 -5.48 3.62 17.29
CA HIS A 77 -6.15 4.88 16.94
C HIS A 77 -5.33 6.14 17.24
N ASN A 78 -4.26 6.04 18.05
CA ASN A 78 -3.39 7.17 18.39
C ASN A 78 -2.01 7.08 17.73
N LEU A 79 -1.81 6.13 16.81
CA LEU A 79 -0.54 5.95 16.14
C LEU A 79 -0.27 7.08 15.15
N ARG A 80 0.63 7.98 15.55
CA ARG A 80 1.37 8.82 14.62
C ARG A 80 2.11 7.95 13.59
N SER A 81 1.79 8.10 12.32
CA SER A 81 2.38 7.32 11.23
C SER A 81 2.84 8.20 10.08
N ILE A 82 3.88 7.77 9.37
CA ILE A 82 4.36 8.44 8.15
C ILE A 82 4.24 7.47 6.98
N THR A 83 3.48 7.85 5.97
CA THR A 83 3.37 7.09 4.72
C THR A 83 4.38 7.59 3.70
N LEU A 84 5.21 6.69 3.17
CA LEU A 84 6.13 6.94 2.05
C LEU A 84 5.56 6.24 0.81
N GLY A 85 5.13 6.99 -0.19
CA GLY A 85 4.54 6.43 -1.40
C GLY A 85 4.57 7.39 -2.58
N THR A 86 3.73 7.15 -3.59
CA THR A 86 3.55 8.13 -4.68
C THR A 86 2.91 9.41 -4.14
N SER A 87 3.04 10.53 -4.87
CA SER A 87 2.39 11.78 -4.50
C SER A 87 0.88 11.62 -4.30
N ALA A 88 0.20 10.89 -5.19
CA ALA A 88 -1.21 10.60 -5.03
C ALA A 88 -1.52 9.81 -3.75
N THR A 89 -0.76 8.75 -3.46
CA THR A 89 -0.94 7.95 -2.25
C THR A 89 -0.77 8.79 -0.97
N MET A 90 0.23 9.68 -0.93
CA MET A 90 0.49 10.53 0.23
C MET A 90 -0.50 11.70 0.37
N GLN A 91 -0.96 12.29 -0.75
CA GLN A 91 -1.90 13.43 -0.73
C GLN A 91 -3.34 13.01 -0.39
N HIS A 92 -3.74 11.81 -0.79
CA HIS A 92 -5.08 11.29 -0.54
C HIS A 92 -5.21 10.51 0.77
N GLY A 93 -4.15 10.42 1.59
CA GLY A 93 -4.23 9.81 2.92
C GLY A 93 -4.64 8.34 2.90
N LEU A 94 -4.07 7.54 1.99
CA LEU A 94 -4.52 6.16 1.76
C LEU A 94 -4.58 5.32 3.05
N TYR A 95 -3.56 5.45 3.90
CA TYR A 95 -3.45 4.73 5.16
C TYR A 95 -3.82 5.56 6.40
N VAL A 96 -3.68 6.89 6.35
CA VAL A 96 -3.72 7.76 7.52
C VAL A 96 -4.52 9.01 7.19
N GLU A 97 -5.31 9.48 8.15
CA GLU A 97 -5.88 10.83 8.12
C GLU A 97 -4.77 11.90 8.30
N ARG A 98 -5.06 13.17 8.03
CA ARG A 98 -4.03 14.20 7.78
C ARG A 98 -3.04 14.36 8.95
N ASN A 99 -1.74 14.28 8.64
CA ASN A 99 -0.61 14.39 9.58
C ASN A 99 -0.55 15.69 10.42
N GLU A 100 -1.27 16.74 10.03
CA GLU A 100 -1.27 18.05 10.70
C GLU A 100 -1.69 17.93 12.18
N ASP A 101 -2.64 17.05 12.47
CA ASP A 101 -3.19 16.85 13.82
C ASP A 101 -2.21 16.12 14.76
N HIS A 102 -1.24 15.38 14.20
CA HIS A 102 -0.33 14.51 14.96
C HIS A 102 1.10 15.03 15.09
N PHE A 103 1.59 15.81 14.13
CA PHE A 103 3.00 16.20 14.07
C PHE A 103 3.23 17.74 14.03
N GLY A 104 2.17 18.54 13.92
CA GLY A 104 2.27 20.00 13.94
C GLY A 104 2.87 20.63 12.66
N LYS A 105 2.90 21.97 12.63
CA LYS A 105 3.20 22.76 11.42
C LYS A 105 4.64 22.64 10.89
N GLU A 106 5.62 22.43 11.75
CA GLU A 106 7.02 22.25 11.30
C GLU A 106 7.22 20.91 10.59
N CYS A 107 6.61 19.83 11.10
CA CYS A 107 6.58 18.55 10.41
C CYS A 107 5.94 18.67 9.03
N CYS A 108 4.91 19.50 8.87
CA CYS A 108 4.23 19.69 7.57
C CYS A 108 5.15 20.25 6.48
N ARG A 109 6.11 21.13 6.83
CA ARG A 109 7.09 21.63 5.86
C ARG A 109 8.06 20.53 5.43
N SER A 110 8.59 19.78 6.38
CA SER A 110 9.50 18.66 6.11
C SER A 110 8.81 17.48 5.42
N LEU A 111 7.50 17.31 5.63
CA LEU A 111 6.68 16.32 4.91
C LEU A 111 6.67 16.59 3.41
N LYS A 112 6.68 17.86 2.96
CA LYS A 112 6.78 18.17 1.53
C LYS A 112 8.13 17.74 0.94
N THR A 113 9.21 17.87 1.70
CA THR A 113 10.53 17.35 1.31
C THR A 113 10.50 15.83 1.23
N LEU A 114 9.98 15.14 2.26
CA LEU A 114 9.79 13.69 2.27
C LEU A 114 8.97 13.22 1.06
N GLN A 115 7.87 13.90 0.75
CA GLN A 115 7.00 13.58 -0.39
C GLN A 115 7.76 13.67 -1.72
N ASN A 116 8.48 14.77 -1.94
CA ASN A 116 9.24 14.99 -3.17
C ASN A 116 10.39 14.01 -3.34
N GLU A 117 11.14 13.75 -2.28
CA GLU A 117 12.26 12.79 -2.31
C GLU A 117 11.76 11.37 -2.53
N THR A 118 10.70 10.96 -1.84
CA THR A 118 10.07 9.64 -2.02
C THR A 118 9.56 9.45 -3.45
N ALA A 119 8.86 10.44 -4.01
CA ALA A 119 8.36 10.37 -5.38
C ALA A 119 9.49 10.25 -6.42
N ARG A 120 10.63 10.93 -6.19
CA ARG A 120 11.84 10.80 -7.04
C ARG A 120 12.43 9.40 -6.97
N ILE A 121 12.60 8.86 -5.77
CA ILE A 121 13.09 7.48 -5.58
C ILE A 121 12.20 6.48 -6.32
N ILE A 122 10.87 6.60 -6.19
CA ILE A 122 9.94 5.73 -6.90
C ILE A 122 10.08 5.86 -8.42
N ALA A 123 10.21 7.09 -8.95
CA ALA A 123 10.42 7.30 -10.37
C ALA A 123 11.75 6.71 -10.88
N ASP A 124 12.82 6.87 -10.11
CA ASP A 124 14.14 6.29 -10.41
C ASP A 124 14.05 4.77 -10.47
N VAL A 125 13.46 4.11 -9.47
CA VAL A 125 13.26 2.65 -9.45
C VAL A 125 12.39 2.18 -10.62
N LYS A 126 11.28 2.88 -10.92
CA LYS A 126 10.41 2.58 -12.08
C LYS A 126 11.17 2.63 -13.41
N SER A 127 12.15 3.53 -13.53
CA SER A 127 12.98 3.68 -14.73
C SER A 127 14.18 2.73 -14.78
N GLY A 128 14.36 1.88 -13.76
CA GLY A 128 15.50 0.98 -13.63
C GLY A 128 16.77 1.63 -13.06
N ASN A 129 16.71 2.90 -12.66
CA ASN A 129 17.83 3.60 -12.02
C ASN A 129 17.86 3.32 -10.52
N THR A 130 18.41 2.18 -10.11
CA THR A 130 18.45 1.77 -8.70
C THR A 130 19.75 2.12 -7.99
N LYS A 131 20.76 2.62 -8.71
CA LYS A 131 22.14 2.80 -8.22
C LYS A 131 22.21 3.53 -6.88
N ASP A 132 21.51 4.65 -6.78
CA ASP A 132 21.48 5.49 -5.57
C ASP A 132 20.14 5.39 -4.82
N ALA A 133 19.18 4.61 -5.33
CA ALA A 133 17.81 4.58 -4.82
C ALA A 133 17.73 4.02 -3.40
N LYS A 134 18.54 2.98 -3.08
CA LYS A 134 18.60 2.37 -1.74
C LYS A 134 19.17 3.35 -0.70
N ASP A 135 20.24 4.06 -1.03
CA ASP A 135 20.86 5.05 -0.13
C ASP A 135 19.93 6.25 0.08
N ASN A 136 19.26 6.69 -0.99
CA ASN A 136 18.26 7.74 -0.91
C ASN A 136 17.05 7.31 -0.05
N LEU A 137 16.57 6.08 -0.19
CA LEU A 137 15.51 5.55 0.67
C LEU A 137 15.95 5.51 2.14
N THR A 138 17.19 5.08 2.40
CA THR A 138 17.77 5.09 3.75
C THR A 138 17.76 6.51 4.35
N ARG A 139 18.13 7.52 3.57
CA ARG A 139 18.10 8.93 3.99
C ARG A 139 16.67 9.42 4.26
N VAL A 140 15.73 9.11 3.38
CA VAL A 140 14.31 9.46 3.54
C VAL A 140 13.72 8.81 4.79
N VAL A 141 13.99 7.52 5.04
CA VAL A 141 13.52 6.82 6.24
C VAL A 141 14.15 7.39 7.50
N ARG A 142 15.44 7.77 7.48
CA ARG A 142 16.08 8.47 8.62
C ARG A 142 15.42 9.82 8.90
N LEU A 143 15.11 10.59 7.86
CA LEU A 143 14.39 11.85 8.00
C LEU A 143 12.99 11.61 8.56
N ALA A 144 12.25 10.62 8.05
CA ALA A 144 10.95 10.23 8.59
C ALA A 144 11.04 9.85 10.09
N ARG A 145 12.05 9.07 10.48
CA ARG A 145 12.30 8.69 11.88
C ARG A 145 12.60 9.88 12.80
N SER A 146 13.18 10.98 12.28
CA SER A 146 13.43 12.18 13.10
C SER A 146 12.18 12.89 13.60
N PHE A 147 11.01 12.58 13.02
CA PHE A 147 9.70 13.06 13.50
C PHE A 147 9.08 12.12 14.55
N ASP A 148 9.82 11.11 14.99
CA ASP A 148 9.39 10.14 16.01
C ASP A 148 8.05 9.43 15.68
N PRO A 149 7.81 8.98 14.42
CA PRO A 149 6.58 8.25 14.11
C PRO A 149 6.58 6.90 14.83
N HIS A 150 5.40 6.45 15.28
CA HIS A 150 5.26 5.09 15.78
C HIS A 150 5.48 4.06 14.67
N ILE A 151 5.00 4.36 13.45
CA ILE A 151 5.17 3.50 12.28
C ILE A 151 5.45 4.31 11.01
N ILE A 152 6.21 3.72 10.08
CA ILE A 152 6.49 4.21 8.74
C ILE A 152 5.99 3.17 7.75
N ILE A 153 5.09 3.56 6.85
CA ILE A 153 4.47 2.66 5.88
C ILE A 153 5.14 2.84 4.51
N LEU A 154 5.71 1.76 3.95
CA LEU A 154 6.29 1.75 2.60
C LEU A 154 5.20 1.54 1.54
N ALA A 155 4.37 2.56 1.33
CA ALA A 155 3.21 2.54 0.45
C ALA A 155 3.53 2.66 -1.06
N CYS A 156 4.54 1.92 -1.54
CA CYS A 156 4.80 1.71 -2.97
C CYS A 156 5.60 0.42 -3.14
N SER A 157 5.21 -0.47 -4.07
CA SER A 157 5.93 -1.72 -4.30
C SER A 157 7.37 -1.51 -4.77
N GLU A 158 7.65 -0.39 -5.44
CA GLU A 158 9.02 0.02 -5.77
C GLU A 158 9.87 0.30 -4.53
N LEU A 159 9.30 0.78 -3.42
CA LEU A 159 10.03 0.96 -2.17
C LEU A 159 10.32 -0.38 -1.50
N SER A 160 9.33 -1.29 -1.49
CA SER A 160 9.49 -2.68 -1.02
C SER A 160 10.62 -3.40 -1.78
N ALA A 161 10.75 -3.15 -3.09
CA ALA A 161 11.79 -3.78 -3.90
C ALA A 161 13.23 -3.36 -3.55
N ILE A 162 13.42 -2.21 -2.88
CA ILE A 162 14.75 -1.65 -2.58
C ILE A 162 15.01 -1.42 -1.08
N CYS A 163 14.07 -1.75 -0.20
CA CYS A 163 14.16 -1.44 1.22
C CYS A 163 15.30 -2.19 1.91
N GLY A 164 15.60 -3.44 1.53
CA GLY A 164 16.64 -4.26 2.17
C GLY A 164 16.47 -4.27 3.69
N ASP A 165 17.57 -4.09 4.43
CA ASP A 165 17.60 -4.07 5.90
C ASP A 165 16.69 -3.01 6.55
N ILE A 166 16.16 -2.04 5.79
CA ILE A 166 15.13 -1.14 6.30
C ILE A 166 13.88 -1.93 6.73
N ALA A 167 13.52 -2.98 5.98
CA ALA A 167 12.35 -3.80 6.26
C ALA A 167 12.37 -4.44 7.66
N ASP A 168 13.57 -4.72 8.20
CA ASP A 168 13.75 -5.31 9.54
C ASP A 168 13.54 -4.30 10.67
N GLY A 169 13.31 -3.02 10.36
CA GLY A 169 13.03 -2.00 11.36
C GLY A 169 11.69 -2.23 12.05
N HIS A 170 11.69 -2.32 13.38
CA HIS A 170 10.48 -2.52 14.20
C HIS A 170 9.33 -1.51 13.96
N ASN A 171 9.64 -0.37 13.36
CA ASN A 171 8.68 0.69 13.06
C ASN A 171 8.34 0.76 11.56
N ILE A 172 8.71 -0.24 10.76
CA ILE A 172 8.43 -0.30 9.32
C ILE A 172 7.28 -1.26 9.07
N VAL A 173 6.35 -0.83 8.23
CA VAL A 173 5.23 -1.63 7.74
C VAL A 173 5.30 -1.68 6.23
N ASP A 174 5.39 -2.87 5.65
CA ASP A 174 5.36 -3.10 4.21
C ASP A 174 4.01 -3.71 3.79
N PRO A 175 3.13 -2.95 3.12
CA PRO A 175 1.86 -3.47 2.63
C PRO A 175 1.98 -4.63 1.64
N ILE A 176 3.12 -4.79 0.94
CA ILE A 176 3.32 -5.87 -0.03
C ILE A 176 3.49 -7.21 0.69
N ASP A 177 4.25 -7.24 1.78
CA ASP A 177 4.44 -8.45 2.58
C ASP A 177 3.11 -8.88 3.21
N ILE A 178 2.36 -7.92 3.77
CA ILE A 178 1.03 -8.16 4.34
C ILE A 178 0.06 -8.67 3.27
N LEU A 179 0.12 -8.13 2.05
CA LEU A 179 -0.70 -8.61 0.94
C LEU A 179 -0.35 -10.04 0.54
N ALA A 180 0.93 -10.38 0.49
CA ALA A 180 1.39 -11.74 0.19
C ALA A 180 0.89 -12.73 1.24
N ASP A 181 1.06 -12.41 2.53
CA ASP A 181 0.60 -13.25 3.65
C ASP A 181 -0.92 -13.41 3.64
N ALA A 182 -1.67 -12.36 3.33
CA ALA A 182 -3.13 -12.42 3.21
C ALA A 182 -3.58 -13.28 2.02
N CYS A 183 -2.86 -13.24 0.90
CA CYS A 183 -3.14 -14.12 -0.24
C CYS A 183 -2.93 -15.60 0.12
N ILE A 184 -1.81 -15.92 0.79
CA ILE A 184 -1.52 -17.28 1.26
C ILE A 184 -2.58 -17.74 2.26
N SER A 185 -2.91 -16.90 3.24
CA SER A 185 -3.89 -17.21 4.28
C SER A 185 -5.29 -17.44 3.69
N TRP A 186 -5.70 -16.63 2.72
CA TRP A 186 -6.97 -16.82 2.01
C TRP A 186 -6.98 -18.16 1.27
N TRP A 187 -5.93 -18.46 0.50
CA TRP A 187 -5.84 -19.73 -0.23
C TRP A 187 -5.92 -20.94 0.69
N MET A 188 -5.19 -20.91 1.81
CA MET A 188 -5.17 -22.00 2.79
C MET A 188 -6.53 -22.19 3.48
N THR A 189 -7.31 -21.12 3.64
CA THR A 189 -8.66 -21.19 4.24
C THR A 189 -9.68 -21.76 3.27
N GLU A 190 -9.67 -21.31 2.00
CA GLU A 190 -10.62 -21.79 0.98
C GLU A 190 -10.30 -23.19 0.47
N SER A 191 -9.03 -23.61 0.53
CA SER A 191 -8.60 -24.96 0.10
C SER A 191 -8.90 -26.05 1.14
N GLN A 192 -9.36 -25.70 2.33
CA GLN A 192 -9.78 -26.68 3.33
C GLN A 192 -11.09 -27.34 2.88
N PRO A 193 -11.20 -28.68 2.85
CA PRO A 193 -12.46 -29.33 2.55
C PRO A 193 -13.50 -28.92 3.59
N HIS A 194 -14.62 -28.33 3.15
CA HIS A 194 -15.77 -28.13 4.03
C HIS A 194 -16.14 -29.48 4.67
N PRO A 195 -16.30 -29.56 6.00
CA PRO A 195 -16.77 -30.78 6.63
C PRO A 195 -18.12 -31.11 5.98
N VAL A 196 -18.18 -32.28 5.33
CA VAL A 196 -19.41 -32.82 4.75
C VAL A 196 -20.39 -32.98 5.90
N GLY A 197 -21.27 -31.99 6.06
CA GLY A 197 -22.37 -32.06 7.00
C GLY A 197 -23.22 -33.26 6.63
N ASN A 198 -23.26 -34.26 7.52
CA ASN A 198 -24.18 -35.37 7.46
C ASN A 198 -25.61 -34.84 7.25
N ARG A 199 -26.13 -35.00 6.03
CA ARG A 199 -27.58 -35.03 5.83
C ARG A 199 -28.02 -36.44 6.24
N LEU A 200 -28.49 -36.55 7.47
CA LEU A 200 -29.49 -37.56 7.86
C LEU A 200 -30.87 -37.02 7.50
#